data_AF-A0A968SQN3-F1
#
_entry.id   AF-A0A968SQN3-F1
#
_cell.length_a   1.000
_cell.length_b   1.000
_cell.length_c   1.000
_cell.angle_alpha   90.00
_cell.angle_beta   90.00
_cell.angle_gamma   90.00
#
_symmetry.space_group_name_H-M   'P 1'
#
loop_
_entity.id
_entity.type
_entity.pdbx_description
1 polymer ?
#
loop_
_entity_poly.entity_id
_entity_poly.type
_entity_poly.pdbx_seq_one_letter_code
_entity_poly.pdbx_strand_id
1 'polypeptide(L)'
;MADPSTESSGLVSLIAEQNQLLRELTAFLAQQGSQSSLAAVPMGFGRSPRPLYIYCNRSHGSLWYSLSEDTARTPQPIEADALTGIVTKLEKVEATRRNQTVSKLHIHVKADQQRYVLESGLESNFAKAALYTLSLIPITKLKQPITIAVEPGDSEEVLFCRIYNPYTGEAAFAPWDPDTNWDQVLQRAVQKIDTAQERPKSTET
;
A
#
# COMPACT_ATOMS: atom_id res chain seq x y z
N MET A 1 12.86 -19.34 58.77
CA MET A 1 13.10 -17.91 58.46
C MET A 1 14.00 -17.88 57.24
N ALA A 2 13.47 -17.53 56.07
CA ALA A 2 14.31 -17.28 54.90
C ALA A 2 15.13 -16.02 55.16
N ASP A 3 16.42 -16.08 54.88
CA ASP A 3 17.35 -14.99 55.11
C ASP A 3 17.09 -13.86 54.09
N PRO A 4 16.72 -12.63 54.52
CA PRO A 4 16.39 -11.52 53.61
C PRO A 4 17.56 -11.12 52.69
N SER A 5 18.77 -11.54 53.03
CA SER A 5 19.98 -11.39 52.21
C SER A 5 19.92 -12.22 50.93
N THR A 6 19.31 -13.41 50.98
CA THR A 6 19.26 -14.36 49.85
C THR A 6 18.21 -13.95 48.81
N GLU A 7 17.06 -13.42 49.25
CA GLU A 7 16.01 -12.92 48.36
C GLU A 7 16.45 -11.66 47.60
N SER A 8 17.16 -10.75 48.27
CA SER A 8 17.73 -9.56 47.62
C SER A 8 18.77 -9.92 46.56
N SER A 9 19.57 -10.95 46.80
CA SER A 9 20.55 -11.43 45.81
C SER A 9 19.88 -12.06 44.58
N GLY A 10 18.77 -12.78 44.77
CA GLY A 10 18.01 -13.37 43.66
C GLY A 10 17.29 -12.33 42.79
N LEU A 11 16.81 -11.24 43.39
CA LEU A 11 16.22 -10.12 42.64
C LEU A 11 17.26 -9.39 41.80
N VAL A 12 18.46 -9.18 42.33
CA VAL A 12 19.56 -8.53 41.59
C VAL A 12 20.00 -9.38 40.40
N SER A 13 20.08 -10.71 40.54
CA SER A 13 20.40 -11.60 39.42
C SER A 13 19.33 -11.59 38.34
N LEU A 14 18.04 -11.55 38.72
CA LEU A 14 16.93 -11.52 37.77
C LEU A 14 16.88 -10.21 36.97
N ILE A 15 17.17 -9.08 37.62
CA ILE A 15 17.27 -7.78 36.95
C ILE A 15 18.47 -7.74 35.99
N ALA A 16 19.59 -8.35 36.37
CA ALA A 16 20.76 -8.46 35.49
C ALA A 16 20.44 -9.29 34.23
N GLU A 17 19.75 -10.42 34.40
CA GLU A 17 19.30 -11.28 33.31
C GLU A 17 18.31 -10.55 32.38
N GLN A 18 17.31 -9.85 32.95
CA GLN A 18 16.38 -9.03 32.16
C GLN A 18 17.11 -7.95 31.34
N ASN A 19 18.05 -7.24 31.95
CA ASN A 19 18.82 -6.20 31.24
C ASN A 19 19.67 -6.79 30.12
N GLN A 20 20.19 -8.01 30.30
CA GLN A 20 20.93 -8.71 29.27
C GLN A 20 20.02 -9.14 28.12
N LEU A 21 18.85 -9.71 28.40
CA LEU A 21 17.85 -10.03 27.39
C LEU A 21 17.40 -8.78 26.61
N LEU A 22 17.18 -7.65 27.28
CA LEU A 22 16.84 -6.38 26.60
C LEU A 22 17.96 -5.88 25.68
N ARG A 23 19.23 -6.07 26.08
CA ARG A 23 20.39 -5.73 25.23
C ARG A 23 20.50 -6.65 24.02
N GLU A 24 20.24 -7.94 24.19
CA GLU A 24 20.24 -8.90 23.10
C GLU A 24 19.10 -8.62 22.12
N LEU A 25 17.91 -8.30 22.62
CA LEU A 25 16.73 -7.95 21.81
C LEU A 25 16.95 -6.64 21.04
N THR A 26 17.57 -5.63 21.65
CA THR A 26 17.95 -4.38 20.96
C THR A 26 19.04 -4.60 19.92
N ALA A 27 20.06 -5.42 20.21
CA ALA A 27 21.10 -5.79 19.24
C ALA A 27 20.52 -6.58 18.06
N PHE A 28 19.61 -7.52 18.33
CA PHE A 28 18.90 -8.30 17.32
C PHE A 28 18.03 -7.40 16.43
N LEU A 29 17.27 -6.46 17.02
CA LEU A 29 16.48 -5.49 16.27
C LEU A 29 17.36 -4.53 15.45
N ALA A 30 18.54 -4.15 15.93
CA ALA A 30 19.49 -3.34 15.16
C ALA A 30 20.09 -4.13 13.96
N GLN A 31 20.37 -5.42 14.15
CA GLN A 31 20.81 -6.31 13.07
C GLN A 31 19.69 -6.57 12.05
N GLN A 32 18.44 -6.76 12.49
CA GLN A 32 17.29 -6.87 11.58
C GLN A 32 16.93 -5.54 10.92
N GLY A 33 17.14 -4.41 11.60
CA GLY A 33 17.02 -3.05 11.06
C GLY A 33 18.01 -2.77 9.92
N SER A 34 19.04 -3.61 9.75
CA SER A 34 19.94 -3.55 8.58
C SER A 34 19.30 -4.11 7.30
N GLN A 35 18.15 -4.78 7.37
CA GLN A 35 17.29 -5.07 6.21
C GLN A 35 16.11 -4.09 6.07
N SER A 36 15.77 -3.37 7.14
CA SER A 36 14.77 -2.29 7.15
C SER A 36 15.44 -0.94 7.40
N SER A 37 16.41 -0.60 6.55
CA SER A 37 16.94 0.76 6.60
C SER A 37 15.81 1.70 6.15
N LEU A 38 15.50 2.70 6.96
CA LEU A 38 15.24 4.03 6.44
C LEU A 38 16.45 4.35 5.57
N ALA A 39 16.43 3.88 4.32
CA ALA A 39 17.63 3.79 3.52
C ALA A 39 18.26 5.18 3.52
N ALA A 40 19.50 5.26 3.99
CA ALA A 40 20.27 6.49 3.89
C ALA A 40 20.13 6.91 2.42
N VAL A 41 19.47 8.05 2.16
CA VAL A 41 19.26 8.50 0.79
C VAL A 41 20.67 8.59 0.19
N PRO A 42 21.00 7.74 -0.81
CA PRO A 42 22.36 7.71 -1.32
C PRO A 42 22.68 9.11 -1.83
N MET A 43 23.66 9.77 -1.19
CA MET A 43 24.10 11.10 -1.61
C MET A 43 24.85 10.93 -2.93
N GLY A 44 24.26 11.40 -4.04
CA GLY A 44 24.80 11.23 -5.38
C GLY A 44 23.70 10.91 -6.40
N PHE A 45 24.03 10.13 -7.43
CA PHE A 45 23.07 9.66 -8.42
C PHE A 45 22.10 8.67 -7.78
N GLY A 46 20.81 9.01 -7.76
CA GLY A 46 19.74 8.18 -7.23
C GLY A 46 18.61 8.00 -8.25
N ARG A 47 17.58 7.24 -7.87
CA ARG A 47 16.36 7.11 -8.67
C ARG A 47 15.57 8.42 -8.61
N SER A 48 14.87 8.73 -9.71
CA SER A 48 13.99 9.90 -9.78
C SER A 48 12.94 9.85 -8.66
N PRO A 49 12.73 10.94 -7.90
CA PRO A 49 11.71 10.99 -6.85
C PRO A 49 10.28 11.09 -7.42
N ARG A 50 10.14 11.06 -8.75
CA ARG A 50 8.84 11.10 -9.43
C ARG A 50 8.04 9.83 -9.13
N PRO A 51 6.70 9.95 -8.99
CA PRO A 51 5.86 8.78 -8.87
C PRO A 51 5.95 7.90 -10.12
N LEU A 52 6.09 6.59 -9.92
CA LEU A 52 6.02 5.61 -10.99
C LEU A 52 4.56 5.27 -11.27
N TYR A 53 4.11 5.50 -12.49
CA TYR A 53 2.76 5.13 -12.92
C TYR A 53 2.71 3.66 -13.32
N ILE A 54 1.75 2.93 -12.74
CA ILE A 54 1.47 1.54 -13.04
C ILE A 54 0.05 1.47 -13.61
N TYR A 55 -0.07 1.01 -14.83
CA TYR A 55 -1.34 0.89 -15.54
C TYR A 55 -1.95 -0.48 -15.24
N CYS A 56 -3.11 -0.47 -14.58
CA CYS A 56 -3.82 -1.65 -14.10
C CYS A 56 -5.03 -1.94 -14.99
N ASN A 57 -4.78 -2.44 -16.21
CA ASN A 57 -5.82 -2.68 -17.21
C ASN A 57 -5.59 -3.95 -18.06
N ARG A 58 -4.74 -4.88 -17.61
CA ARG A 58 -4.39 -6.13 -18.28
C ARG A 58 -4.22 -5.98 -19.80
N SER A 59 -3.10 -5.41 -20.22
CA SER A 59 -2.80 -5.20 -21.63
C SER A 59 -1.32 -5.48 -21.91
N HIS A 60 -0.97 -5.56 -23.19
CA HIS A 60 0.41 -5.87 -23.61
C HIS A 60 0.95 -7.20 -23.06
N GLY A 61 0.06 -8.15 -22.76
CA GLY A 61 0.43 -9.47 -22.25
C GLY A 61 0.77 -9.53 -20.76
N SER A 62 0.58 -8.43 -20.01
CA SER A 62 0.79 -8.41 -18.55
C SER A 62 -0.44 -7.93 -17.79
N LEU A 63 -0.53 -8.27 -16.51
CA LEU A 63 -1.62 -7.82 -15.63
C LEU A 63 -1.56 -6.31 -15.38
N TRP A 64 -0.35 -5.81 -15.21
CA TRP A 64 -0.02 -4.39 -15.10
C TRP A 64 1.37 -4.11 -15.67
N TYR A 65 1.63 -2.85 -15.98
CA TYR A 65 2.90 -2.42 -16.57
C TYR A 65 3.19 -0.96 -16.21
N SER A 66 4.45 -0.58 -16.28
CA SER A 66 4.87 0.83 -16.28
C SER A 66 5.27 1.26 -17.69
N LEU A 67 5.29 2.55 -17.97
CA LEU A 67 5.88 3.07 -19.20
C LEU A 67 7.34 3.47 -18.92
N SER A 68 8.24 3.11 -19.83
CA SER A 68 9.64 3.56 -19.75
C SER A 68 9.74 5.09 -19.84
N GLU A 69 10.79 5.65 -19.23
CA GLU A 69 11.08 7.10 -19.31
C GLU A 69 11.62 7.53 -20.68
N ASP A 70 11.77 6.60 -21.63
CA ASP A 70 12.21 6.91 -22.99
C ASP A 70 11.13 7.67 -23.77
N THR A 71 11.55 8.39 -24.81
CA THR A 71 10.71 9.16 -25.73
C THR A 71 9.61 8.30 -26.34
N ALA A 72 9.89 7.01 -26.57
CA ALA A 72 8.95 6.06 -27.13
C ALA A 72 7.89 5.55 -26.13
N ARG A 73 8.03 5.84 -24.81
CA ARG A 73 7.14 5.36 -23.74
C ARG A 73 6.74 3.90 -23.92
N THR A 74 7.74 3.03 -24.01
CA THR A 74 7.50 1.60 -24.23
C THR A 74 6.88 0.96 -22.99
N PRO A 75 5.80 0.15 -23.13
CA PRO A 75 5.26 -0.64 -22.03
C PRO A 75 6.31 -1.62 -21.49
N GLN A 76 6.53 -1.59 -20.18
CA GLN A 76 7.38 -2.50 -19.44
C GLN A 76 6.53 -3.34 -18.49
N PRO A 77 6.33 -4.63 -18.78
CA PRO A 77 5.51 -5.50 -17.94
C PRO A 77 6.13 -5.62 -16.55
N ILE A 78 5.28 -5.70 -15.53
CA ILE A 78 5.69 -5.93 -14.15
C ILE A 78 5.34 -7.39 -13.81
N GLU A 79 6.35 -8.21 -13.58
CA GLU A 79 6.23 -9.65 -13.28
C GLU A 79 5.68 -9.94 -11.88
N ALA A 80 5.77 -8.98 -10.97
CA ALA A 80 5.23 -9.15 -9.61
C ALA A 80 3.71 -8.99 -9.64
N ASP A 81 2.97 -9.90 -9.01
CA ASP A 81 1.50 -9.85 -8.97
C ASP A 81 0.93 -9.01 -7.82
N ALA A 82 1.79 -8.48 -6.95
CA ALA A 82 1.35 -7.71 -5.79
C ALA A 82 2.30 -6.56 -5.42
N LEU A 83 1.72 -5.47 -4.92
CA LEU A 83 2.40 -4.30 -4.41
C LEU A 83 1.98 -4.09 -2.95
N THR A 84 2.95 -4.18 -2.03
CA THR A 84 2.73 -3.86 -0.62
C THR A 84 3.21 -2.46 -0.30
N GLY A 85 2.35 -1.64 0.29
CA GLY A 85 2.70 -0.29 0.68
C GLY A 85 1.58 0.42 1.43
N ILE A 86 1.80 1.69 1.77
CA ILE A 86 0.80 2.51 2.45
C ILE A 86 0.05 3.33 1.40
N VAL A 87 -1.28 3.23 1.38
CA VAL A 87 -2.11 4.07 0.51
C VAL A 87 -2.17 5.48 1.08
N THR A 88 -1.63 6.44 0.32
CA THR A 88 -1.43 7.82 0.74
C THR A 88 -2.48 8.79 0.19
N LYS A 89 -3.14 8.44 -0.91
CA LYS A 89 -4.13 9.28 -1.59
C LYS A 89 -4.97 8.45 -2.58
N LEU A 90 -6.23 8.81 -2.73
CA LEU A 90 -7.08 8.39 -3.85
C LEU A 90 -7.51 9.63 -4.63
N GLU A 91 -7.46 9.55 -5.96
CA GLU A 91 -7.95 10.63 -6.84
C GLU A 91 -8.81 10.07 -7.97
N LYS A 92 -9.88 10.79 -8.28
CA LYS A 92 -10.59 10.65 -9.55
C LYS A 92 -9.99 11.67 -10.51
N VAL A 93 -9.52 11.19 -11.66
CA VAL A 93 -8.92 12.02 -12.71
C VAL A 93 -9.73 11.88 -13.98
N GLU A 94 -10.13 13.00 -14.55
CA GLU A 94 -10.79 13.02 -15.86
C GLU A 94 -9.75 13.14 -16.97
N ALA A 95 -9.85 12.26 -17.97
CA ALA A 95 -8.96 12.25 -19.12
C ALA A 95 -9.79 12.23 -20.41
N THR A 96 -9.41 13.04 -21.39
CA THR A 96 -10.06 13.04 -22.71
C THR A 96 -9.47 11.93 -23.57
N ARG A 97 -10.29 10.97 -23.98
CA ARG A 97 -9.92 9.93 -24.94
C ARG A 97 -10.94 9.91 -26.07
N ARG A 98 -10.50 10.10 -27.31
CA ARG A 98 -11.37 10.05 -28.52
C ARG A 98 -12.60 10.96 -28.40
N ASN A 99 -12.42 12.21 -27.96
CA ASN A 99 -13.48 13.20 -27.73
C ASN A 99 -14.54 12.82 -26.67
N GLN A 100 -14.28 11.78 -25.87
CA GLN A 100 -15.10 11.41 -24.71
C GLN A 100 -14.30 11.63 -23.42
N THR A 101 -14.98 12.11 -22.39
CA THR A 101 -14.42 12.20 -21.04
C THR A 101 -14.43 10.83 -20.41
N VAL A 102 -13.25 10.33 -20.04
CA VAL A 102 -13.07 9.05 -19.35
C VAL A 102 -12.59 9.33 -17.94
N SER A 103 -13.29 8.81 -16.94
CA SER A 103 -12.87 8.88 -15.54
C SER A 103 -11.88 7.75 -15.22
N LYS A 104 -10.77 8.13 -14.60
CA LYS A 104 -9.73 7.22 -14.10
C LYS A 104 -9.64 7.31 -12.58
N LEU A 105 -9.26 6.20 -11.96
CA LEU A 105 -8.91 6.12 -10.55
C LEU A 105 -7.39 6.08 -10.43
N HIS A 106 -6.84 6.96 -9.61
CA HIS A 106 -5.44 6.95 -9.19
C HIS A 106 -5.34 6.55 -7.72
N ILE A 107 -4.63 5.45 -7.44
CA ILE A 107 -4.30 5.02 -6.09
C ILE A 107 -2.82 5.32 -5.84
N HIS A 108 -2.55 6.28 -4.96
CA HIS A 108 -1.17 6.63 -4.62
C HIS A 108 -0.67 5.76 -3.48
N VAL A 109 0.35 4.96 -3.76
CA VAL A 109 0.94 4.04 -2.79
C VAL A 109 2.38 4.46 -2.52
N LYS A 110 2.76 4.58 -1.25
CA LYS A 110 4.16 4.72 -0.84
C LYS A 110 4.67 3.35 -0.40
N ALA A 111 5.70 2.86 -1.07
CA ALA A 111 6.41 1.65 -0.66
C ALA A 111 7.92 1.94 -0.67
N ASP A 112 8.57 1.67 0.45
CA ASP A 112 9.95 2.07 0.72
C ASP A 112 10.17 3.58 0.52
N GLN A 113 11.12 3.95 -0.34
CA GLN A 113 11.40 5.33 -0.74
C GLN A 113 10.63 5.77 -2.00
N GLN A 114 9.96 4.83 -2.67
CA GLN A 114 9.31 5.06 -3.96
C GLN A 114 7.82 5.38 -3.78
N ARG A 115 7.31 6.24 -4.66
CA ARG A 115 5.87 6.48 -4.80
C ARG A 115 5.38 5.82 -6.08
N TYR A 116 4.26 5.14 -5.97
CA TYR A 116 3.56 4.48 -7.06
C TYR A 116 2.19 5.11 -7.25
N VAL A 117 1.74 5.20 -8.49
CA VAL A 117 0.37 5.59 -8.84
C VAL A 117 -0.22 4.44 -9.63
N LEU A 118 -1.13 3.69 -9.02
CA LEU A 118 -1.89 2.67 -9.71
C LEU A 118 -3.03 3.37 -10.44
N GLU A 119 -2.96 3.40 -11.77
CA GLU A 119 -3.96 3.99 -12.64
C GLU A 119 -4.86 2.91 -13.23
N SER A 120 -6.17 3.09 -13.14
CA SER A 120 -7.17 2.23 -13.78
C SER A 120 -8.37 3.05 -14.26
N GLY A 121 -9.17 2.48 -15.17
CA GLY A 121 -10.47 3.08 -15.48
C GLY A 121 -11.39 2.99 -14.27
N LEU A 122 -12.13 4.05 -13.95
CA LEU A 122 -12.97 4.11 -12.74
C LEU A 122 -14.04 2.99 -12.71
N GLU A 123 -14.55 2.61 -13.88
CA GLU A 123 -15.56 1.56 -14.03
C GLU A 123 -15.01 0.13 -14.07
N SER A 124 -13.68 -0.03 -14.04
CA SER A 124 -13.03 -1.35 -14.12
C SER A 124 -13.26 -2.19 -12.87
N ASN A 125 -13.20 -3.51 -13.01
CA ASN A 125 -13.26 -4.45 -11.88
C ASN A 125 -12.16 -4.17 -10.86
N PHE A 126 -10.96 -3.83 -11.32
CA PHE A 126 -9.85 -3.40 -10.46
C PHE A 126 -10.26 -2.21 -9.58
N ALA A 127 -10.77 -1.12 -10.20
CA ALA A 127 -11.15 0.09 -9.48
C ALA A 127 -12.29 -0.15 -8.50
N LYS A 128 -13.33 -0.88 -8.94
CA LYS A 128 -14.50 -1.22 -8.11
C LYS A 128 -14.12 -2.03 -6.88
N ALA A 129 -13.34 -3.10 -7.06
CA ALA A 129 -12.88 -3.93 -5.95
C ALA A 129 -11.97 -3.16 -4.98
N ALA A 130 -11.04 -2.35 -5.51
CA ALA A 130 -10.15 -1.53 -4.69
C ALA A 130 -10.92 -0.49 -3.87
N LEU A 131 -11.79 0.29 -4.50
CA LEU A 131 -12.59 1.34 -3.84
C LEU A 131 -13.51 0.76 -2.78
N TYR A 132 -14.23 -0.31 -3.12
CA TYR A 132 -15.16 -0.94 -2.20
C TYR A 132 -14.42 -1.43 -0.95
N THR A 133 -13.32 -2.16 -1.14
CA THR A 133 -12.52 -2.71 -0.04
C THR A 133 -11.90 -1.59 0.83
N LEU A 134 -11.31 -0.55 0.22
CA LEU A 134 -10.75 0.60 0.93
C LEU A 134 -11.82 1.40 1.70
N SER A 135 -13.05 1.47 1.17
CA SER A 135 -14.17 2.11 1.85
C SER A 135 -14.60 1.38 3.13
N LEU A 136 -14.32 0.08 3.24
CA LEU A 136 -14.69 -0.76 4.38
C LEU A 136 -13.59 -0.88 5.43
N ILE A 137 -12.31 -0.99 5.01
CA ILE A 137 -11.16 -1.16 5.91
C ILE A 137 -11.10 -0.06 6.99
N PRO A 138 -10.99 -0.38 8.29
CA PRO A 138 -10.92 0.62 9.36
C PRO A 138 -9.78 1.66 9.14
N ILE A 139 -10.01 2.91 9.53
CA ILE A 139 -9.03 4.01 9.35
C ILE A 139 -7.67 3.66 9.99
N THR A 140 -7.68 3.01 11.14
CA THR A 140 -6.46 2.57 11.84
C THR A 140 -5.60 1.61 11.01
N LYS A 141 -6.23 0.80 10.15
CA LYS A 141 -5.54 -0.12 9.24
C LYS A 141 -5.01 0.56 7.98
N LEU A 142 -5.62 1.66 7.55
CA LEU A 142 -5.13 2.46 6.41
C LEU A 142 -3.83 3.23 6.73
N LYS A 143 -3.46 3.33 8.01
CA LYS A 143 -2.13 3.84 8.44
C LYS A 143 -1.02 2.78 8.33
N GLN A 144 -1.38 1.52 8.12
CA GLN A 144 -0.45 0.39 8.03
C GLN A 144 -0.25 -0.02 6.56
N PRO A 145 0.84 -0.72 6.22
CA PRO A 145 1.01 -1.29 4.89
C PRO A 145 -0.13 -2.25 4.55
N ILE A 146 -0.62 -2.17 3.32
CA ILE A 146 -1.57 -3.12 2.73
C ILE A 146 -0.98 -3.68 1.44
N THR A 147 -1.32 -4.93 1.11
CA THR A 147 -0.91 -5.55 -0.15
C THR A 147 -2.04 -5.44 -1.16
N ILE A 148 -1.78 -4.80 -2.29
CA ILE A 148 -2.67 -4.74 -3.45
C ILE A 148 -2.18 -5.77 -4.46
N ALA A 149 -2.92 -6.87 -4.62
CA ALA A 149 -2.63 -7.91 -5.59
C ALA A 149 -3.55 -7.82 -6.79
N VAL A 150 -3.01 -8.16 -7.96
CA VAL A 150 -3.72 -8.26 -9.22
C VAL A 150 -3.91 -9.71 -9.61
N GLU A 151 -5.09 -10.05 -10.13
CA GLU A 151 -5.40 -11.39 -10.61
C GLU A 151 -6.08 -11.31 -11.99
N PRO A 152 -5.73 -12.19 -12.94
CA PRO A 152 -6.45 -12.28 -14.21
C PRO A 152 -7.87 -12.81 -13.98
N GLY A 153 -8.86 -12.20 -14.64
CA GLY A 153 -10.17 -12.82 -14.81
C GLY A 153 -10.23 -13.78 -16.00
N ASP A 154 -11.39 -14.42 -16.18
CA ASP A 154 -11.60 -15.40 -17.26
C ASP A 154 -11.45 -14.79 -18.66
N SER A 155 -11.86 -13.53 -18.83
CA SER A 155 -11.68 -12.77 -20.07
C SER A 155 -10.34 -12.03 -20.09
N GLU A 156 -9.71 -11.93 -21.26
CA GLU A 156 -8.36 -11.35 -21.43
C GLU A 156 -8.21 -9.91 -20.95
N GLU A 157 -9.28 -9.10 -20.94
CA GLU A 157 -9.25 -7.70 -20.52
C GLU A 157 -9.61 -7.51 -19.03
N VAL A 158 -10.04 -8.57 -18.36
CA VAL A 158 -10.51 -8.49 -16.97
C VAL A 158 -9.32 -8.62 -16.02
N LEU A 159 -9.16 -7.59 -15.19
CA LEU A 159 -8.20 -7.53 -14.09
C LEU A 159 -8.97 -7.36 -12.78
N PHE A 160 -8.75 -8.28 -11.85
CA PHE A 160 -9.25 -8.20 -10.49
C PHE A 160 -8.21 -7.57 -9.56
N CYS A 161 -8.71 -6.92 -8.51
CA CYS A 161 -7.90 -6.37 -7.43
C CYS A 161 -8.30 -7.04 -6.13
N ARG A 162 -7.31 -7.50 -5.35
CA ARG A 162 -7.52 -7.98 -3.98
C ARG A 162 -6.60 -7.25 -3.03
N ILE A 163 -7.14 -6.87 -1.88
CA ILE A 163 -6.38 -6.20 -0.83
C ILE A 163 -6.19 -7.17 0.33
N TYR A 164 -4.95 -7.35 0.76
CA TYR A 164 -4.57 -8.23 1.86
C TYR A 164 -3.88 -7.46 2.99
N ASN A 165 -3.99 -8.01 4.20
CA ASN A 165 -3.10 -7.66 5.30
C ASN A 165 -1.74 -8.36 5.09
N PRO A 166 -0.63 -7.64 4.89
CA PRO A 166 0.67 -8.25 4.59
C PRO A 166 1.22 -9.11 5.74
N TYR A 167 0.77 -8.88 6.97
CA TYR A 167 1.27 -9.61 8.15
C TYR A 167 0.52 -10.91 8.39
N THR A 168 -0.78 -10.98 8.06
CA THR A 168 -1.60 -12.18 8.27
C THR A 168 -1.88 -12.95 6.99
N GLY A 169 -1.68 -12.33 5.82
CA GLY A 169 -2.07 -12.89 4.52
C GLY A 169 -3.59 -12.93 4.30
N GLU A 170 -4.39 -12.39 5.23
CA GLU A 170 -5.84 -12.42 5.12
C GLU A 170 -6.33 -11.38 4.12
N ALA A 171 -7.23 -11.81 3.23
CA ALA A 171 -7.90 -10.93 2.29
C ALA A 171 -8.94 -10.08 3.02
N ALA A 172 -8.94 -8.77 2.74
CA ALA A 172 -10.03 -7.88 3.11
C ALA A 172 -11.22 -7.96 2.12
N PHE A 173 -11.29 -9.04 1.32
CA PHE A 173 -12.26 -9.20 0.24
C PHE A 173 -13.68 -9.02 0.75
N ALA A 174 -14.40 -8.10 0.12
CA ALA A 174 -15.81 -7.87 0.36
C ALA A 174 -16.53 -7.87 -0.99
N PRO A 175 -17.46 -8.83 -1.24
CA PRO A 175 -18.32 -8.76 -2.41
C PRO A 175 -19.21 -7.51 -2.30
N TRP A 176 -19.44 -6.82 -3.41
CA TRP A 176 -20.33 -5.67 -3.46
C TRP A 176 -21.71 -6.06 -4.02
N ASP A 177 -22.72 -5.28 -3.65
CA ASP A 177 -24.10 -5.46 -4.11
C ASP A 177 -24.29 -4.82 -5.51
N PRO A 178 -25.12 -5.37 -6.40
CA PRO A 178 -25.52 -4.72 -7.65
C PRO A 178 -25.99 -3.27 -7.50
N ASP A 179 -26.66 -2.92 -6.39
CA ASP A 179 -27.23 -1.59 -6.13
C ASP A 179 -26.23 -0.65 -5.41
N THR A 180 -24.94 -1.00 -5.41
CA THR A 180 -23.89 -0.20 -4.76
C THR A 180 -23.78 1.20 -5.37
N ASN A 181 -23.98 2.23 -4.55
CA ASN A 181 -23.76 3.62 -4.94
C ASN A 181 -22.24 3.94 -4.98
N TRP A 182 -21.66 3.88 -6.18
CA TRP A 182 -20.22 4.04 -6.39
C TRP A 182 -19.69 5.44 -6.04
N ASP A 183 -20.49 6.49 -6.21
CA ASP A 183 -20.08 7.85 -5.83
C ASP A 183 -19.93 7.97 -4.31
N GLN A 184 -20.86 7.40 -3.54
CA GLN A 184 -20.76 7.34 -2.09
C GLN A 184 -19.57 6.48 -1.62
N VAL A 185 -19.34 5.34 -2.27
CA VAL A 185 -18.19 4.47 -1.97
C VAL A 185 -16.88 5.20 -2.21
N LEU A 186 -16.75 5.88 -3.35
CA LEU A 186 -15.58 6.69 -3.69
C LEU A 186 -15.36 7.80 -2.65
N GLN A 187 -16.39 8.59 -2.36
CA GLN A 187 -16.31 9.67 -1.38
C GLN A 187 -15.88 9.16 -0.01
N ARG A 188 -16.46 8.03 0.44
CA ARG A 188 -16.11 7.39 1.71
C ARG A 188 -14.66 6.90 1.72
N ALA A 189 -14.19 6.26 0.65
CA ALA A 189 -12.82 5.77 0.54
C ALA A 189 -11.81 6.93 0.59
N VAL A 190 -12.06 8.00 -0.18
CA VAL A 190 -11.23 9.23 -0.18
C VAL A 190 -11.18 9.83 1.21
N GLN A 191 -12.33 10.08 1.85
CA GLN A 191 -12.40 10.65 3.19
C GLN A 191 -11.64 9.83 4.23
N LYS A 192 -11.76 8.49 4.19
CA LYS A 192 -11.07 7.61 5.13
C LYS A 192 -9.56 7.65 4.94
N ILE A 193 -9.08 7.70 3.71
CA ILE A 193 -7.64 7.79 3.40
C ILE A 193 -7.11 9.16 3.76
N ASP A 194 -7.79 10.24 3.41
CA ASP A 194 -7.38 11.59 3.81
C ASP A 194 -7.31 11.72 5.34
N THR A 195 -8.28 11.16 6.06
CA THR A 195 -8.27 11.11 7.53
C THR A 195 -7.11 10.28 8.07
N ALA A 196 -6.84 9.12 7.48
CA ALA A 196 -5.73 8.25 7.89
C ALA A 196 -4.37 8.92 7.68
N GLN A 197 -4.24 9.72 6.62
CA GLN A 197 -2.99 10.36 6.20
C GLN A 197 -2.88 11.82 6.68
N GLU A 198 -3.82 12.26 7.52
CA GLU A 198 -3.88 13.62 8.08
C GLU A 198 -3.82 14.72 7.01
N ARG A 199 -4.41 14.42 5.84
CA ARG A 199 -4.48 15.35 4.73
C ARG A 199 -5.60 16.37 4.97
N PRO A 200 -5.36 17.67 4.74
CA PRO A 200 -6.45 18.64 4.76
C PRO A 200 -7.46 18.27 3.67
N LYS A 201 -8.76 18.40 3.98
CA LYS A 201 -9.83 18.20 3.00
C LYS A 201 -9.53 19.08 1.79
N SER A 202 -9.42 18.47 0.62
CA SER A 202 -9.27 19.20 -0.63
C SER A 202 -10.56 20.00 -0.82
N THR A 203 -10.52 21.30 -0.54
CA THR A 203 -11.59 22.22 -0.91
C THR A 203 -11.61 22.27 -2.43
N GLU A 204 -12.62 21.68 -3.06
CA GLU A 204 -12.88 21.84 -4.49
C GLU A 204 -12.92 23.35 -4.81
N THR A 205 -12.16 23.75 -5.84
CA THR A 205 -12.19 25.09 -6.43
C THR A 205 -12.83 24.99 -7.80
#